data_AF-A0A7J4VQW5-F1
#
_entry.id   AF-A0A7J4VQW5-F1
#
_cell.length_a   1.000
_cell.length_b   1.000
_cell.length_c   1.000
_cell.angle_alpha   90.00
_cell.angle_beta   90.00
_cell.angle_gamma   90.00
#
_symmetry.space_group_name_H-M   'P 1'
#
loop_
_entity.id
_entity.type
_entity.pdbx_description
1 polymer ?
#
loop_
_entity_poly.entity_id
_entity_poly.type
_entity_poly.pdbx_seq_one_letter_code
_entity_poly.pdbx_strand_id
1 'polypeptide(L)'
;MNSLKKLSRMKAVNEEFLSRVLPQFGNWGLSRHPNPRSYFGRDDAGFRYDFADLNNRDDVKIACFSLIQPNASLWIKGYRVKQFVGEATDLVIASDHIKDIFTLTRKWSILRPMYARLELARKSDLDPREQARSLIDDVEAALPKLMNYLYK
;
A
#
# COMPACT_ATOMS: atom_id res chain seq x y z
N MET A 1 -1.98 25.42 13.53
CA MET A 1 -0.84 25.37 12.58
C MET A 1 -0.29 23.95 12.27
N ASN A 2 -0.66 22.89 13.01
CA ASN A 2 -0.11 21.53 12.79
C ASN A 2 -0.76 20.71 11.65
N SER A 3 -1.95 21.06 11.17
CA SER A 3 -2.64 20.32 10.10
C SER A 3 -2.01 20.55 8.72
N LEU A 4 -1.65 21.79 8.39
CA LEU A 4 -1.07 22.18 7.10
C LEU A 4 0.30 21.51 6.84
N LYS A 5 1.20 21.50 7.84
CA LYS A 5 2.51 20.83 7.74
C LYS A 5 2.41 19.30 7.65
N LYS A 6 1.33 18.70 8.16
CA LYS A 6 1.10 17.25 8.05
C LYS A 6 0.57 16.88 6.67
N LEU A 7 -0.37 17.68 6.14
CA LEU A 7 -0.89 17.50 4.79
C LEU A 7 0.23 17.62 3.75
N SER A 8 1.20 18.52 3.95
CA SER A 8 2.36 18.65 3.05
C SER A 8 3.29 17.43 3.08
N ARG A 9 3.51 16.82 4.25
CA ARG A 9 4.31 15.58 4.39
C ARG A 9 3.65 14.39 3.69
N MET A 10 2.35 14.21 3.91
CA MET A 10 1.60 13.12 3.26
C MET A 10 1.58 13.29 1.75
N LYS A 11 1.43 14.54 1.28
CA LYS A 11 1.51 14.85 -0.14
C LYS A 11 2.89 14.49 -0.72
N ALA A 12 3.98 14.79 -0.03
CA ALA A 12 5.33 14.43 -0.49
C ALA A 12 5.52 12.90 -0.60
N VAL A 13 5.06 12.13 0.39
CA VAL A 13 5.09 10.64 0.30
C VAL A 13 4.23 10.14 -0.85
N ASN A 14 3.06 10.74 -1.07
CA ASN A 14 2.19 10.39 -2.18
C ASN A 14 2.84 10.68 -3.54
N GLU A 15 3.53 11.81 -3.69
CA GLU A 15 4.28 12.17 -4.90
C GLU A 15 5.40 11.16 -5.20
N GLU A 16 6.16 10.75 -4.17
CA GLU A 16 7.18 9.70 -4.30
C GLU A 16 6.56 8.33 -4.64
N PHE A 17 5.41 7.96 -4.04
CA PHE A 17 4.68 6.74 -4.41
C PHE A 17 4.25 6.74 -5.88
N LEU A 18 3.60 7.83 -6.34
CA LEU A 18 3.09 7.94 -7.70
C LEU A 18 4.21 7.90 -8.75
N SER A 19 5.39 8.44 -8.43
CA SER A 19 6.52 8.51 -9.35
C SER A 19 7.38 7.23 -9.36
N ARG A 20 7.51 6.54 -8.24
CA ARG A 20 8.49 5.43 -8.09
C ARG A 20 7.84 4.07 -7.93
N VAL A 21 6.79 3.96 -7.11
CA VAL A 21 6.17 2.67 -6.73
C VAL A 21 5.01 2.31 -7.67
N LEU A 22 4.15 3.26 -8.01
CA LEU A 22 2.99 3.02 -8.89
C LEU A 22 3.40 2.41 -10.26
N PRO A 23 4.46 2.89 -10.94
CA PRO A 23 4.90 2.26 -12.19
C PRO A 23 5.33 0.80 -12.03
N GLN A 24 5.94 0.43 -10.89
CA GLN A 24 6.34 -0.95 -10.61
C GLN A 24 5.11 -1.87 -10.48
N PHE A 25 4.05 -1.41 -9.82
CA PHE A 25 2.80 -2.16 -9.75
C PHE A 25 2.22 -2.39 -11.15
N GLY A 26 2.20 -1.35 -12.00
CA GLY A 26 1.79 -1.47 -13.40
C GLY A 26 2.60 -2.53 -14.16
N ASN A 27 3.93 -2.54 -13.99
CA ASN A 27 4.81 -3.54 -14.62
C ASN A 27 4.55 -4.98 -14.14
N TRP A 28 3.97 -5.18 -12.96
CA TRP A 28 3.60 -6.51 -12.46
C TRP A 28 2.27 -7.01 -13.04
N GLY A 29 1.50 -6.14 -13.72
CA GLY A 29 0.14 -6.43 -14.19
C GLY A 29 -0.97 -5.92 -13.28
N LEU A 30 -0.62 -5.27 -12.17
CA LEU A 30 -1.60 -4.63 -11.28
C LEU A 30 -2.16 -3.38 -11.94
N SER A 31 -3.48 -3.28 -11.97
CA SER A 31 -4.23 -2.12 -12.46
C SER A 31 -5.18 -1.60 -11.38
N ARG A 32 -5.83 -0.45 -11.62
CA ARG A 32 -6.82 0.10 -10.69
C ARG A 32 -7.89 -0.95 -10.38
N HIS A 33 -8.17 -1.14 -9.09
CA HIS A 33 -9.15 -2.12 -8.65
C HIS A 33 -10.55 -1.83 -9.23
N PRO A 34 -11.24 -2.83 -9.82
CA PRO A 34 -12.51 -2.61 -10.53
C PRO A 34 -13.72 -2.42 -9.61
N ASN A 35 -13.64 -2.89 -8.35
CA ASN A 35 -14.72 -2.68 -7.38
C ASN A 35 -14.99 -1.18 -7.17
N PRO A 36 -16.22 -0.68 -7.39
CA PRO A 36 -16.56 0.73 -7.21
C PRO A 36 -16.37 1.26 -5.79
N ARG A 37 -16.37 0.37 -4.79
CA ARG A 37 -16.11 0.69 -3.38
C ARG A 37 -14.61 0.80 -3.06
N SER A 38 -13.74 0.51 -4.02
CA SER A 38 -12.29 0.63 -3.85
C SER A 38 -11.84 2.08 -3.88
N TYR A 39 -10.68 2.34 -3.30
CA TYR A 39 -10.11 3.67 -3.18
C TYR A 39 -9.01 3.87 -4.21
N PHE A 40 -8.99 5.05 -4.83
CA PHE A 40 -7.94 5.42 -5.78
C PHE A 40 -7.65 6.91 -5.75
N GLY A 41 -6.92 7.35 -4.73
CA GLY A 41 -6.56 8.75 -4.52
C GLY A 41 -6.71 9.16 -3.06
N ARG A 42 -7.12 10.42 -2.85
CA ARG A 42 -7.30 11.00 -1.52
C ARG A 42 -8.63 10.58 -0.91
N ASP A 43 -8.63 10.27 0.38
CA ASP A 43 -9.82 10.08 1.22
C ASP A 43 -9.74 10.93 2.50
N ASP A 44 -10.75 10.83 3.37
CA ASP A 44 -10.78 11.55 4.66
C ASP A 44 -9.68 11.06 5.63
N ALA A 45 -9.21 9.81 5.44
CA ALA A 45 -8.19 9.19 6.27
C ALA A 45 -6.76 9.43 5.74
N GLY A 46 -6.59 10.01 4.55
CA GLY A 46 -5.30 10.21 3.89
C GLY A 46 -5.31 9.91 2.39
N PHE A 47 -4.45 9.00 1.95
CA PHE A 47 -4.39 8.53 0.56
C PHE A 47 -4.48 7.01 0.51
N ARG A 48 -5.24 6.48 -0.44
CA ARG A 48 -5.36 5.04 -0.64
C ARG A 48 -5.51 4.70 -2.12
N TYR A 49 -4.78 3.67 -2.54
CA TYR A 49 -4.81 3.13 -3.89
C TYR A 49 -4.94 1.62 -3.81
N ASP A 50 -6.07 1.11 -4.27
CA ASP A 50 -6.34 -0.31 -4.38
C ASP A 50 -6.12 -0.77 -5.82
N PHE A 51 -5.49 -1.94 -5.95
CA PHE A 51 -5.09 -2.54 -7.22
C PHE A 51 -5.54 -3.99 -7.33
N ALA A 52 -5.78 -4.43 -8.56
CA ALA A 52 -6.02 -5.83 -8.88
C ALA A 52 -5.31 -6.23 -10.19
N ASP A 53 -4.85 -7.48 -10.22
CA ASP A 53 -4.44 -8.19 -11.42
C ASP A 53 -5.45 -9.32 -11.67
N LEU A 54 -6.19 -9.18 -12.76
CA LEU A 54 -7.28 -10.05 -13.16
C LEU A 54 -6.95 -10.86 -14.43
N ASN A 55 -5.68 -10.86 -14.86
CA ASN A 55 -5.26 -11.59 -16.06
C ASN A 55 -5.50 -13.10 -15.94
N ASN A 56 -5.49 -13.63 -14.69
CA ASN A 56 -5.86 -15.00 -14.39
C ASN A 56 -6.92 -15.04 -13.27
N ARG A 57 -8.16 -15.42 -13.60
CA ARG A 57 -9.25 -15.52 -12.62
C ARG A 57 -9.07 -16.64 -11.59
N ASP A 58 -8.22 -17.63 -11.87
CA ASP A 58 -7.92 -18.70 -10.92
C ASP A 58 -6.88 -18.29 -9.86
N ASP A 59 -6.16 -17.20 -10.09
CA ASP A 59 -5.15 -16.67 -9.19
C ASP A 59 -5.12 -15.14 -9.32
N VAL A 60 -6.11 -14.47 -8.74
CA VAL A 60 -6.24 -13.00 -8.77
C VAL A 60 -5.36 -12.39 -7.68
N LYS A 61 -4.63 -11.33 -8.01
CA LYS A 61 -3.76 -10.63 -7.06
C LYS A 61 -4.40 -9.30 -6.73
N ILE A 62 -4.47 -8.98 -5.44
CA ILE A 62 -4.93 -7.69 -4.95
C ILE A 62 -3.78 -7.06 -4.19
N ALA A 63 -3.54 -5.78 -4.44
CA ALA A 63 -2.59 -4.99 -3.68
C ALA A 63 -3.24 -3.69 -3.21
N CYS A 64 -2.75 -3.15 -2.10
CA CYS A 64 -3.21 -1.86 -1.60
C CYS A 64 -2.01 -1.07 -1.09
N PHE A 65 -1.99 0.22 -1.40
CA PHE A 65 -1.14 1.21 -0.77
C PHE A 65 -2.03 2.18 0.00
N SER A 66 -1.75 2.40 1.29
CA SER A 66 -2.47 3.36 2.12
C SER A 66 -1.51 4.22 2.91
N LEU A 67 -1.73 5.54 2.92
CA LEU A 67 -1.05 6.50 3.78
C LEU A 67 -2.09 7.13 4.71
N ILE A 68 -2.04 6.77 5.99
CA ILE A 68 -3.17 6.90 6.94
C ILE A 68 -2.86 7.92 8.04
N GLN A 69 -3.84 8.75 8.38
CA GLN A 69 -3.82 9.68 9.51
C GLN A 69 -4.11 8.98 10.86
N PRO A 70 -3.67 9.54 12.00
CA PRO A 70 -3.02 10.84 12.21
C PRO A 70 -1.48 10.79 12.21
N ASN A 71 -0.88 9.61 12.04
CA ASN A 71 0.57 9.40 12.14
C ASN A 71 1.28 9.41 10.79
N ALA A 72 0.55 9.57 9.69
CA ALA A 72 1.05 9.37 8.34
C ALA A 72 1.71 7.98 8.22
N SER A 73 0.98 6.96 8.67
CA SER A 73 1.38 5.57 8.62
C SER A 73 1.20 5.04 7.21
N LEU A 74 2.22 4.42 6.64
CA LEU A 74 2.18 3.79 5.32
C LEU A 74 1.97 2.28 5.47
N TRP A 75 0.94 1.76 4.80
CA TRP A 75 0.61 0.35 4.74
C TRP A 75 0.66 -0.12 3.30
N ILE A 76 1.30 -1.27 3.06
CA ILE A 76 1.21 -1.97 1.79
C ILE A 76 0.68 -3.37 2.06
N LYS A 77 -0.41 -3.74 1.41
CA LYS A 77 -1.06 -5.03 1.58
C LYS A 77 -1.09 -5.80 0.27
N GLY A 78 -1.07 -7.12 0.37
CA GLY A 78 -1.19 -8.05 -0.75
C GLY A 78 -2.12 -9.19 -0.36
N TYR A 79 -2.95 -9.64 -1.30
CA TYR A 79 -3.80 -10.80 -1.11
C TYR A 79 -3.95 -11.57 -2.41
N ARG A 80 -3.97 -12.90 -2.31
CA ARG A 80 -4.22 -13.80 -3.45
C ARG A 80 -5.59 -14.43 -3.28
N VAL A 81 -6.47 -14.17 -4.25
CA VAL A 81 -7.77 -14.83 -4.34
C VAL A 81 -7.60 -16.04 -5.25
N LYS A 82 -7.69 -17.22 -4.66
CA LYS A 82 -7.75 -18.47 -5.42
C LYS A 82 -9.16 -18.63 -5.97
N GLN A 83 -9.27 -18.83 -7.28
CA GLN A 83 -10.53 -19.10 -7.98
C GLN A 83 -11.61 -18.05 -7.69
N PHE A 84 -11.48 -16.90 -8.34
CA PHE A 84 -12.50 -15.86 -8.29
C PHE A 84 -13.66 -16.19 -9.24
N VAL A 85 -14.83 -16.47 -8.65
CA VAL A 85 -16.10 -16.66 -9.36
C VAL A 85 -17.01 -15.48 -9.06
N GLY A 86 -17.26 -14.63 -10.06
CA GLY A 86 -18.10 -13.44 -9.92
C GLY A 86 -17.75 -12.35 -10.93
N GLU A 87 -18.44 -11.21 -10.82
CA GLU A 87 -18.13 -10.02 -11.59
C GLU A 87 -16.93 -9.29 -11.02
N ALA A 88 -16.11 -8.69 -11.88
CA ALA A 88 -14.92 -7.97 -11.44
C ALA A 88 -15.26 -6.86 -10.41
N THR A 89 -16.44 -6.25 -10.51
CA THR A 89 -16.92 -5.22 -9.59
C THR A 89 -17.17 -5.73 -8.17
N ASP A 90 -17.33 -7.04 -7.97
CA ASP A 90 -17.59 -7.67 -6.68
C ASP A 90 -16.31 -8.20 -6.04
N LEU A 91 -15.15 -8.00 -6.67
CA LEU A 91 -13.86 -8.43 -6.14
C LEU A 91 -13.62 -7.84 -4.75
N VAL A 92 -13.16 -8.68 -3.83
CA VAL A 92 -12.85 -8.26 -2.46
C VAL A 92 -11.76 -7.19 -2.46
N ILE A 93 -11.92 -6.16 -1.64
CA ILE A 93 -10.92 -5.10 -1.46
C ILE A 93 -10.02 -5.49 -0.29
N ALA A 94 -8.70 -5.31 -0.43
CA ALA A 94 -7.74 -5.58 0.64
C ALA A 94 -8.15 -4.90 1.96
N SER A 95 -8.34 -5.70 3.01
CA SER A 95 -8.68 -5.23 4.35
C SER A 95 -8.05 -6.13 5.40
N ASP A 96 -7.86 -5.61 6.62
CA ASP A 96 -7.25 -6.37 7.73
C ASP A 96 -8.10 -7.55 8.20
N HIS A 97 -9.37 -7.61 7.80
CA HIS A 97 -10.28 -8.69 8.14
C HIS A 97 -10.10 -9.93 7.25
N ILE A 98 -9.32 -9.82 6.16
CA ILE A 98 -9.04 -10.95 5.26
C ILE A 98 -7.99 -11.85 5.91
N LYS A 99 -8.35 -13.12 6.09
CA LYS A 99 -7.42 -14.16 6.55
C LYS A 99 -6.27 -14.31 5.54
N ASP A 100 -5.05 -14.42 6.04
CA ASP A 100 -3.82 -14.61 5.25
C ASP A 100 -3.42 -13.42 4.36
N ILE A 101 -3.96 -12.22 4.61
CA ILE A 101 -3.49 -11.00 3.95
C ILE A 101 -2.03 -10.73 4.27
N PHE A 102 -1.21 -10.59 3.23
CA PHE A 102 0.15 -10.08 3.38
C PHE A 102 0.08 -8.61 3.74
N THR A 103 0.78 -8.21 4.79
CA THR A 103 1.01 -6.81 5.10
C THR A 103 2.51 -6.59 5.19
N LEU A 104 3.03 -5.69 4.36
CA LEU A 104 4.41 -5.26 4.42
C LEU A 104 4.61 -4.47 5.71
N THR A 105 5.25 -5.12 6.67
CA THR A 105 5.59 -4.60 7.99
C THR A 105 7.09 -4.84 8.23
N ARG A 106 7.83 -3.88 8.79
CA ARG A 106 9.29 -3.99 9.00
C ARG A 106 9.59 -5.18 9.95
N LYS A 107 10.56 -6.04 9.60
CA LYS A 107 11.02 -7.15 10.47
C LYS A 107 11.73 -6.60 11.72
N TRP A 108 11.12 -6.75 12.89
CA TRP A 108 11.84 -7.26 14.06
C TRP A 108 11.40 -8.72 14.21
N SER A 109 12.38 -9.63 14.16
CA SER A 109 12.34 -11.09 14.38
C SER A 109 10.98 -11.80 14.58
N ILE A 110 10.70 -12.71 13.64
CA ILE A 110 10.12 -14.07 13.79
C ILE A 110 9.40 -14.34 15.13
N LEU A 111 8.09 -14.13 15.19
CA LEU A 111 7.05 -14.99 15.81
C LEU A 111 5.76 -14.15 16.02
N ARG A 112 4.78 -14.36 15.13
CA ARG A 112 3.38 -13.89 15.21
C ARG A 112 3.11 -12.39 14.93
N PRO A 113 1.89 -12.05 14.45
CA PRO A 113 1.60 -10.79 13.78
C PRO A 113 1.14 -9.74 14.78
N MET A 114 1.76 -8.56 14.74
CA MET A 114 1.10 -7.33 15.18
C MET A 114 1.67 -6.15 14.40
N TYR A 115 0.99 -5.83 13.29
CA TYR A 115 0.85 -4.49 12.71
C TYR A 115 2.02 -3.50 12.93
N ALA A 116 3.21 -3.75 12.38
CA ALA A 116 4.26 -2.73 12.39
C ALA A 116 4.04 -1.73 11.23
N ARG A 117 3.47 -0.57 11.57
CA ARG A 117 3.19 0.55 10.67
C ARG A 117 4.48 1.28 10.30
N LEU A 118 4.67 1.65 9.03
CA LEU A 118 5.75 2.55 8.64
C LEU A 118 5.32 3.99 8.97
N GLU A 119 5.87 4.60 10.01
CA GLU A 119 5.48 5.96 10.42
C GLU A 119 6.55 6.98 10.03
N LEU A 120 6.11 8.17 9.57
CA LEU A 120 6.98 9.33 9.42
C LEU A 120 7.46 9.79 10.81
N ALA A 121 8.76 9.71 11.06
CA ALA A 121 9.35 10.12 12.33
C ALA A 121 9.05 11.59 12.63
N ARG A 122 8.41 11.86 13.78
CA ARG A 122 7.90 13.19 14.14
C ARG A 122 8.98 14.20 14.57
N LYS A 123 10.25 13.79 14.74
CA LYS A 123 11.30 14.52 15.46
C LYS A 123 12.63 14.67 14.68
N SER A 124 12.59 15.01 13.39
CA SER A 124 13.80 15.42 12.69
C SER A 124 13.60 16.78 12.02
N ASP A 125 14.64 17.61 12.05
CA ASP A 125 14.73 18.88 11.31
C ASP A 125 14.92 18.67 9.80
N LEU A 126 14.87 17.40 9.34
CA LEU A 126 15.03 17.01 7.95
C LEU A 126 13.85 17.51 7.10
N ASP A 127 14.14 17.87 5.86
CA ASP A 127 13.12 18.28 4.88
C ASP A 127 12.04 17.17 4.77
N PRO A 128 10.74 17.50 4.89
CA PRO A 128 9.63 16.61 4.57
C PRO A 128 9.81 15.77 3.29
N ARG A 129 10.46 16.32 2.26
CA ARG A 129 10.75 15.60 1.00
C ARG A 129 11.81 14.53 1.16
N GLU A 130 12.88 14.81 1.91
CA GLU A 130 13.92 13.81 2.20
C GLU A 130 13.37 12.67 3.06
N GLN A 131 12.52 12.99 4.05
CA GLN A 131 11.83 11.98 4.84
C GLN A 131 10.90 11.11 3.99
N ALA A 132 10.18 11.72 3.05
CA ALA A 132 9.32 11.00 2.11
C ALA A 132 10.12 10.06 1.19
N ARG A 133 11.26 10.54 0.67
CA ARG A 133 12.19 9.72 -0.13
C ARG A 133 12.71 8.53 0.63
N SER A 134 13.27 8.76 1.82
CA SER A 134 13.80 7.68 2.67
C SER A 134 12.72 6.64 3.01
N LEU A 135 11.49 7.08 3.26
CA LEU A 135 10.37 6.17 3.48
C LEU A 135 10.05 5.33 2.24
N ILE A 136 10.06 5.92 1.05
CA ILE A 136 9.82 5.20 -0.20
C ILE A 136 11.00 4.29 -0.58
N ASP A 137 12.24 4.65 -0.24
CA ASP A 137 13.40 3.78 -0.39
C ASP A 137 13.21 2.48 0.43
N ASP A 138 12.74 2.61 1.68
CA ASP A 138 12.38 1.47 2.54
C ASP A 138 11.25 0.63 1.95
N VAL A 139 10.27 1.27 1.28
CA VAL A 139 9.20 0.58 0.55
C VAL A 139 9.75 -0.22 -0.63
N GLU A 140 10.52 0.41 -1.52
CA GLU A 140 11.09 -0.22 -2.71
C GLU A 140 11.98 -1.41 -2.35
N ALA A 141 12.81 -1.28 -1.31
CA ALA A 141 13.63 -2.39 -0.80
C ALA A 141 12.79 -3.60 -0.33
N ALA A 142 11.53 -3.38 0.05
CA ALA A 142 10.63 -4.42 0.53
C ALA A 142 9.63 -4.92 -0.53
N LEU A 143 9.43 -4.19 -1.64
CA LEU A 143 8.55 -4.58 -2.75
C LEU A 143 8.84 -5.98 -3.31
N PRO A 144 10.11 -6.46 -3.45
CA PRO A 144 10.37 -7.83 -3.90
C PRO A 144 9.70 -8.91 -3.04
N LYS A 145 9.46 -8.66 -1.75
CA LYS A 145 8.75 -9.61 -0.86
C LYS A 145 7.27 -9.68 -1.19
N LEU A 146 6.64 -8.52 -1.44
CA LEU A 146 5.25 -8.45 -1.88
C LEU A 146 5.09 -9.13 -3.25
N MET A 147 5.98 -8.83 -4.19
CA MET A 147 6.00 -9.47 -5.51
C MET A 147 6.10 -10.99 -5.41
N ASN A 148 7.04 -11.50 -4.61
CA ASN A 148 7.19 -12.94 -4.38
C ASN A 148 5.94 -13.54 -3.74
N TYR A 149 5.32 -12.88 -2.75
CA TYR A 149 4.08 -13.37 -2.14
C TYR A 149 2.92 -13.45 -3.15
N LEU A 150 2.77 -12.44 -4.01
CA LEU A 150 1.67 -12.34 -4.97
C LEU A 150 1.84 -13.25 -6.19
N TYR A 151 3.06 -13.44 -6.68
CA TYR A 151 3.32 -14.02 -8.00
C TYR A 151 4.19 -15.28 -7.99
N LYS A 152 4.71 -15.72 -6.84
CA LYS A 152 5.45 -16.97 -6.70
C LYS A 152 4.77 -17.90 -5.70
#